data_AF-A0A401RNV4-F1
#
_entry.id   AF-A0A401RNV4-F1
#
_cell.length_a   1.000
_cell.length_b   1.000
_cell.length_c   1.000
_cell.angle_alpha   90.00
_cell.angle_beta   90.00
_cell.angle_gamma   90.00
#
_symmetry.space_group_name_H-M   'P 1'
#
loop_
_entity.id
_entity.type
_entity.pdbx_description
1 polymer ?
#
loop_
_entity_poly.entity_id
_entity_poly.type
_entity_poly.pdbx_seq_one_letter_code
_entity_poly.pdbx_strand_id
1 'polypeptide(L)'
;MRQELIEAEQEKLRNKCRLHTPDHLKVRPASPISKYIQVGTSPPVPQTTQGLIGWRSAVPGLNLEQYKAPRRGKWSFLSQMKWPEDCID
;
A
#
# COMPACT_ATOMS: atom_id res chain seq x y z
N MET A 1 6.04 -40.04 -47.59
CA MET A 1 6.00 -41.52 -47.47
C MET A 1 6.38 -42.00 -46.07
N ARG A 2 7.64 -41.94 -45.61
CA ARG A 2 8.03 -42.57 -44.32
C ARG A 2 7.60 -41.78 -43.06
N GLN A 3 7.73 -40.45 -43.05
CA GLN A 3 7.25 -39.61 -41.93
C GLN A 3 5.73 -39.69 -41.73
N GLU A 4 4.95 -39.64 -42.82
CA GLU A 4 3.48 -39.66 -42.77
C GLU A 4 2.94 -40.94 -42.14
N LEU A 5 3.61 -42.08 -42.37
CA LEU A 5 3.24 -43.35 -41.74
C LEU A 5 3.48 -43.32 -40.22
N ILE A 6 4.56 -42.68 -39.78
CA ILE A 6 4.89 -42.53 -38.36
C ILE A 6 3.87 -41.61 -37.68
N GLU A 7 3.52 -40.49 -38.30
CA GLU A 7 2.51 -39.55 -37.77
C GLU A 7 1.12 -40.20 -37.70
N ALA A 8 0.72 -40.96 -38.74
CA ALA A 8 -0.55 -41.68 -38.74
C ALA A 8 -0.62 -42.75 -37.64
N GLU A 9 0.49 -43.42 -37.34
CA GLU A 9 0.57 -44.42 -36.28
C GLU A 9 0.54 -43.78 -34.88
N GLN A 10 1.22 -42.64 -34.71
CA GLN A 10 1.14 -41.84 -33.48
C GLN A 10 -0.26 -41.28 -33.22
N GLU A 11 -0.94 -40.79 -34.26
CA GLU A 11 -2.32 -40.29 -34.17
C GLU A 11 -3.29 -41.43 -33.78
N LYS A 12 -3.13 -42.62 -34.38
CA LYS A 12 -3.88 -43.82 -33.99
C LYS A 12 -3.65 -44.21 -32.52
N LEU A 13 -2.40 -44.17 -32.06
CA LEU A 13 -2.05 -44.48 -30.67
C LEU A 13 -2.63 -43.44 -29.70
N ARG A 14 -2.51 -42.14 -30.00
CA ARG A 14 -3.15 -41.07 -29.22
C ARG A 14 -4.65 -41.26 -29.11
N ASN A 15 -5.31 -41.60 -30.23
CA ASN A 15 -6.76 -41.78 -30.26
C ASN A 15 -7.20 -43.05 -29.50
N LYS A 16 -6.42 -44.13 -29.53
CA LYS A 16 -6.68 -45.35 -28.74
C LYS A 16 -6.59 -45.10 -27.23
N CYS A 17 -5.71 -44.19 -26.80
CA CYS A 17 -5.49 -43.86 -25.38
C CYS A 17 -6.33 -42.68 -24.87
N ARG A 18 -7.14 -42.04 -25.71
CA ARG A 18 -8.02 -40.94 -25.32
C ARG A 18 -9.24 -41.49 -24.57
N LEU A 19 -9.08 -41.64 -23.26
CA LEU A 19 -10.22 -41.85 -22.37
C LEU A 19 -11.03 -40.56 -22.30
N HIS A 20 -12.29 -40.60 -22.75
CA HIS A 20 -13.18 -39.47 -22.61
C HIS A 20 -13.52 -39.31 -21.12
N THR A 21 -13.09 -38.21 -20.51
CA THR A 21 -13.46 -37.90 -19.13
C THR A 21 -14.96 -37.58 -19.10
N PRO A 22 -15.77 -38.33 -18.34
CA PRO A 22 -17.21 -38.08 -18.27
C PRO A 22 -17.50 -36.71 -17.66
N ASP A 23 -18.61 -36.10 -18.06
CA ASP A 23 -18.91 -34.68 -17.79
C ASP A 23 -18.90 -34.31 -16.30
N HIS A 24 -19.34 -35.23 -15.43
CA HIS A 24 -19.37 -35.01 -13.98
C HIS A 24 -17.97 -35.07 -13.33
N LEU A 25 -16.96 -35.59 -14.03
CA LEU A 25 -15.55 -35.60 -13.59
C LEU A 25 -14.74 -34.44 -14.22
N LYS A 26 -15.33 -33.66 -15.13
CA LYS A 26 -14.66 -32.50 -15.72
C LYS A 26 -14.52 -31.41 -14.65
N VAL A 27 -13.29 -31.11 -14.27
CA VAL A 27 -12.98 -30.01 -13.35
C VAL A 27 -13.37 -28.69 -14.02
N ARG A 28 -14.14 -27.87 -13.30
CA ARG A 28 -14.48 -26.54 -13.78
C ARG A 28 -13.20 -25.70 -13.83
N PRO A 29 -12.98 -24.93 -14.90
CA PRO A 29 -11.83 -24.03 -14.95
C PRO A 29 -11.91 -23.06 -13.76
N ALA A 30 -10.80 -22.93 -13.04
CA ALA A 30 -10.74 -21.98 -11.93
C ALA A 30 -10.95 -20.57 -12.47
N SER A 31 -11.79 -19.78 -11.79
CA SER A 31 -11.91 -18.37 -12.12
C SER A 31 -10.56 -17.71 -11.87
N PRO A 32 -10.01 -16.97 -12.85
CA PRO A 32 -8.72 -16.32 -12.67
C PRO A 32 -8.84 -15.31 -11.52
N ILE A 33 -7.83 -15.31 -10.65
CA ILE A 33 -7.82 -14.50 -9.43
C ILE A 33 -7.93 -12.99 -9.71
N SER A 34 -7.55 -12.56 -10.91
CA SER A 34 -7.71 -11.20 -11.42
C SER A 34 -9.16 -10.71 -11.45
N LYS A 35 -10.15 -11.62 -11.48
CA LYS A 35 -11.56 -11.26 -11.36
C LYS A 35 -11.92 -10.73 -9.96
N TYR A 36 -11.18 -11.14 -8.93
CA TYR A 36 -11.46 -10.83 -7.53
C TYR A 36 -10.47 -9.85 -6.93
N ILE A 37 -9.23 -9.83 -7.43
CA ILE A 37 -8.16 -8.97 -6.91
C ILE A 37 -7.77 -7.98 -8.01
N GLN A 38 -8.14 -6.72 -7.80
CA GLN A 38 -7.67 -5.60 -8.62
C GLN A 38 -6.58 -4.87 -7.84
N VAL A 39 -5.35 -4.90 -8.34
CA VAL A 39 -4.24 -4.15 -7.74
C VAL A 39 -4.22 -2.77 -8.38
N GLY A 40 -4.71 -1.76 -7.66
CA GLY A 40 -4.57 -0.35 -8.02
C GLY A 40 -3.16 0.17 -7.77
N THR A 41 -2.85 1.36 -8.28
CA THR A 41 -1.61 2.05 -7.94
C THR A 41 -1.60 2.42 -6.46
N SER A 42 -0.43 2.33 -5.81
CA SER A 42 -0.26 2.85 -4.45
C SER A 42 -0.60 4.35 -4.41
N PRO A 43 -1.24 4.84 -3.33
CA PRO A 43 -1.38 6.27 -3.13
C PRO A 43 0.00 6.94 -3.08
N PRO A 44 0.10 8.24 -3.44
CA PRO A 44 1.33 8.97 -3.35
C PRO A 44 1.84 8.97 -1.90
N VAL A 45 3.17 8.92 -1.76
CA VAL A 45 3.81 9.04 -0.44
C VAL A 45 3.34 10.37 0.18
N PRO A 46 2.76 10.36 1.39
CA PRO A 46 2.33 11.58 2.03
C PRO A 46 3.55 12.49 2.21
N GLN A 47 3.45 13.74 1.75
CA GLN A 47 4.52 14.73 1.90
C GLN A 47 4.93 14.93 3.35
N THR A 48 4.01 14.69 4.28
CA THR A 48 4.24 14.79 5.71
C THR A 48 3.77 13.50 6.38
N THR A 49 4.65 12.53 6.62
CA THR A 49 4.31 11.44 7.54
C THR A 49 4.25 11.99 8.95
N GLN A 50 3.29 11.51 9.74
CA GLN A 50 3.14 11.84 11.16
C GLN A 50 4.40 11.50 11.99
N GLY A 51 5.31 10.67 11.45
CA GLY A 51 6.65 10.41 12.01
C GLY A 51 7.78 11.33 11.52
N LEU A 52 7.59 12.09 10.41
CA LEU A 52 8.53 13.11 9.92
C LEU A 52 8.22 14.51 10.43
N ILE A 53 7.00 14.76 10.88
CA ILE A 53 6.70 15.91 11.73
C ILE A 53 7.32 15.61 13.10
N GLY A 54 8.64 15.75 13.19
CA GLY A 54 9.25 15.99 14.49
C GLY A 54 8.58 17.20 15.14
N TRP A 55 8.76 17.40 16.43
CA TRP A 55 8.22 18.54 17.17
C TRP A 55 8.76 19.91 16.70
N ARG A 56 9.44 19.90 15.54
CA ARG A 56 10.18 20.97 14.88
C ARG A 56 10.01 20.94 13.35
N SER A 57 8.80 20.70 12.85
CA SER A 57 8.56 20.79 11.41
C SER A 57 8.57 22.26 10.97
N ALA A 58 9.56 22.62 10.14
CA ALA A 58 9.75 23.98 9.61
C ALA A 58 8.91 24.27 8.35
N VAL A 59 7.94 23.40 8.01
CA VAL A 59 7.10 23.56 6.81
C VAL A 59 6.27 24.86 6.93
N PRO A 60 6.47 25.83 6.01
CA PRO A 60 5.68 27.06 6.00
C PRO A 60 4.19 26.73 5.82
N GLY A 61 3.36 27.14 6.78
CA GLY A 61 1.91 26.88 6.78
C GLY A 61 1.43 25.87 7.81
N LEU A 62 2.30 25.02 8.38
CA LEU A 62 1.92 24.14 9.50
C LEU A 62 1.95 24.87 10.86
N ASN A 63 2.65 26.01 10.93
CA ASN A 63 2.76 26.89 12.12
C ASN A 63 3.20 26.18 13.42
N LEU A 64 3.87 25.04 13.32
CA LEU A 64 4.25 24.22 14.48
C LEU A 64 5.37 24.85 15.31
N GLU A 65 6.22 25.67 14.70
CA GLU A 65 7.33 26.41 15.35
C GLU A 65 6.95 27.85 15.73
N GLN A 66 5.74 28.31 15.36
CA GLN A 66 5.34 29.69 15.60
C GLN A 66 4.68 29.82 16.97
N TYR A 67 5.50 29.82 18.02
CA TYR A 67 5.06 30.40 19.29
C TYR A 67 4.89 31.90 19.06
N LYS A 68 3.63 32.38 19.07
CA LYS A 68 3.38 33.82 19.12
C LYS A 68 4.10 34.39 20.33
N ALA A 69 4.70 35.57 20.20
CA ALA A 69 5.37 36.25 21.30
C ALA A 69 4.50 36.18 22.56
N PRO A 70 5.07 35.76 23.71
CA PRO A 70 4.29 35.51 24.92
C PRO A 70 3.54 36.78 25.30
N ARG A 71 2.21 36.73 25.24
CA ARG A 71 1.37 37.82 25.74
C ARG A 71 1.46 37.80 27.27
N ARG A 72 2.21 38.74 27.84
CA ARG A 72 2.26 38.98 29.28
C ARG A 72 0.90 39.50 29.75
N GLY A 73 -0.02 38.59 30.10
CA GLY A 73 -1.20 38.94 30.85
C GLY A 73 -0.81 39.29 32.28
N LYS A 74 -1.46 40.30 32.89
CA LYS A 74 -1.24 40.71 34.29
C LYS A 74 -1.36 39.58 35.33
N TRP A 75 -1.85 38.41 34.92
CA TRP A 75 -2.07 37.20 35.73
C TRP A 75 -1.43 35.94 35.13
N SER A 76 -0.36 36.08 34.36
CA SER A 76 0.35 34.92 33.81
C SER A 76 0.81 33.98 34.93
N PHE A 77 0.88 32.68 34.65
CA PHE A 77 1.37 31.69 35.61
C PHE A 77 2.76 32.05 36.14
N LEU A 78 3.64 32.53 35.27
CA LEU A 78 4.99 32.98 35.65
C LEU A 78 4.95 34.17 36.62
N SER A 79 4.01 35.11 36.45
CA SER A 79 3.80 36.22 37.37
C SER A 79 3.31 35.75 38.75
N GLN A 80 2.45 34.73 38.79
CA GLN A 80 1.99 34.14 40.06
C GLN A 80 3.11 33.41 40.80
N MET A 81 4.01 32.76 40.05
CA MET A 81 5.16 32.05 40.58
C MET A 81 6.34 32.96 40.94
N LYS A 82 6.21 34.28 40.73
CA LYS A 82 7.29 35.28 40.94
C LYS A 82 8.60 34.90 40.24
N TRP A 83 8.49 34.33 39.03
CA TRP A 83 9.66 33.87 38.28
C TRP A 83 10.53 35.05 37.84
N PRO A 84 11.88 34.97 37.94
CA PRO A 84 12.77 36.05 37.53
C PRO A 84 12.64 36.34 36.02
N GLU A 85 12.59 37.63 35.67
CA GLU A 85 12.40 38.08 34.29
C GLU A 85 13.55 37.69 33.37
N ASP A 86 14.76 37.55 33.92
CA ASP A 86 15.98 37.15 33.19
C ASP A 86 15.93 35.71 32.64
N CYS A 87 14.98 34.89 33.09
CA CYS A 87 14.78 33.52 32.62
C CYS A 87 13.68 33.40 31.55
N ILE A 88 13.18 34.52 31.04
CA ILE A 88 12.12 34.59 30.02
C ILE A 88 12.72 35.37 28.84
N ASP A 89 13.18 34.64 27.80
CA ASP A 89 13.76 35.20 26.56
C ASP A 89 12.80 36.17 25.82
#